data_AF-A0ABD5R0L3-F1
#
_entry.id   AF-A0ABD5R0L3-F1
#
_cell.length_a   1.000
_cell.length_b   1.000
_cell.length_c   1.000
_cell.angle_alpha   90.00
_cell.angle_beta   90.00
_cell.angle_gamma   90.00
#
_symmetry.space_group_name_H-M   'P 1'
#
loop_
_entity.id
_entity.type
_entity.pdbx_description
1 polymer ?
#
loop_
_entity_poly.entity_id
_entity_poly.type
_entity_poly.pdbx_seq_one_letter_code
_entity_poly.pdbx_strand_id
1 'polypeptide(L)'
;MVAAAVHAIVDSSRIRSVEGIGFASVREGPTLEATVDLVAEAVGNLPEPPACPIVSEHGEFYEEPAERIGLSFQPEFKYVESIGERETVQAAHHAAYAARGLLL
;
A
#
# COMPACT_ATOMS: atom_id res chain seq x y z
N MET A 1 -6.37 -10.66 -7.10
CA MET A 1 -5.37 -9.60 -6.89
C MET A 1 -4.63 -9.87 -5.59
N VAL A 2 -3.39 -9.39 -5.46
CA VAL A 2 -2.60 -9.47 -4.23
C VAL A 2 -2.09 -8.07 -3.95
N ALA A 3 -2.23 -7.62 -2.71
CA ALA A 3 -1.65 -6.36 -2.24
C ALA A 3 -0.63 -6.64 -1.14
N ALA A 4 0.33 -5.73 -1.02
CA ALA A 4 1.24 -5.67 0.09
C ALA A 4 1.26 -4.25 0.65
N ALA A 5 1.29 -4.13 1.97
CA ALA A 5 1.57 -2.88 2.67
C ALA A 5 2.97 -2.98 3.28
N VAL A 6 3.81 -1.96 3.06
CA VAL A 6 5.16 -1.90 3.63
C VAL A 6 5.23 -0.71 4.57
N HIS A 7 5.47 -0.98 5.85
CA HIS A 7 5.81 0.06 6.83
C HIS A 7 7.32 0.26 6.81
N ALA A 8 7.76 1.47 6.42
CA ALA A 8 9.16 1.83 6.35
C ALA A 8 9.43 3.19 6.99
N ILE A 9 10.60 3.32 7.61
CA ILE A 9 11.15 4.61 7.99
C ILE A 9 11.94 5.13 6.79
N VAL A 10 11.58 6.32 6.30
CA VAL A 10 12.18 6.94 5.12
C VAL A 10 12.73 8.32 5.44
N ASP A 11 13.68 8.77 4.63
CA ASP A 11 13.89 10.21 4.43
C ASP A 11 13.47 10.60 3.00
N SER A 12 13.68 11.85 2.61
CA SER A 12 13.23 12.33 1.29
C SER A 12 13.86 11.59 0.10
N SER A 13 14.97 10.89 0.33
CA SER A 13 15.83 10.32 -0.72
C SER A 13 15.94 8.80 -0.70
N ARG A 14 15.60 8.14 0.41
CA ARG A 14 15.77 6.69 0.56
C ARG A 14 14.93 6.07 1.67
N ILE A 15 14.77 4.74 1.59
CA ILE A 15 14.38 3.90 2.73
C ILE A 15 15.55 3.77 3.73
N ARG A 16 15.28 3.97 5.01
CA ARG A 16 16.23 3.73 6.12
C ARG A 16 16.08 2.35 6.73
N SER A 17 14.84 1.94 6.97
CA SER A 17 14.50 0.62 7.49
C SER A 17 13.10 0.23 7.07
N VAL A 18 12.86 -1.08 6.97
CA VAL A 18 11.52 -1.67 6.82
C VAL A 18 11.17 -2.31 8.14
N GLU A 19 10.08 -1.85 8.74
CA GLU A 19 9.63 -2.26 10.08
C GLU A 19 8.57 -3.36 10.00
N GLY A 20 7.86 -3.49 8.87
CA GLY A 20 6.85 -4.52 8.70
C GLY A 20 6.31 -4.61 7.29
N ILE A 21 5.79 -5.80 6.95
CA ILE A 21 5.10 -6.04 5.69
C ILE A 21 3.82 -6.82 5.98
N GLY A 22 2.69 -6.29 5.49
CA GLY A 22 1.39 -6.94 5.52
C GLY A 22 0.99 -7.37 4.11
N PHE A 23 0.26 -8.48 3.99
CA PHE A 23 -0.23 -8.99 2.70
C PHE A 23 -1.72 -9.26 2.77
N ALA A 24 -2.40 -9.09 1.65
CA ALA A 24 -3.78 -9.52 1.47
C ALA A 24 -3.99 -10.00 0.02
N SER A 25 -5.02 -10.82 -0.18
CA SER A 25 -5.37 -11.29 -1.52
C SER A 25 -6.88 -11.46 -1.67
N VAL A 26 -7.41 -11.06 -2.82
CA VAL A 26 -8.82 -11.21 -3.16
C VAL A 26 -8.95 -11.91 -4.52
N ARG A 27 -9.97 -12.74 -4.69
CA ARG A 27 -10.23 -13.43 -5.98
C ARG A 27 -11.20 -12.66 -6.88
N GLU A 28 -11.93 -11.70 -6.33
CA GLU A 28 -12.88 -10.87 -7.05
C GLU A 28 -12.18 -9.88 -8.00
N GLY A 29 -12.95 -9.40 -8.98
CA GLY A 29 -12.45 -8.58 -10.09
C GLY A 29 -11.90 -7.22 -9.65
N PRO A 30 -11.17 -6.53 -10.54
CA PRO A 30 -10.56 -5.23 -10.25
C PRO A 30 -11.63 -4.12 -10.26
N THR A 31 -12.34 -3.96 -9.15
CA THR A 31 -13.18 -2.77 -8.89
C THR A 31 -12.46 -1.85 -7.92
N LEU A 32 -12.84 -0.57 -7.90
CA LEU A 32 -12.31 0.39 -6.94
C LEU A 32 -12.54 -0.07 -5.49
N GLU A 33 -13.77 -0.47 -5.17
CA GLU A 33 -14.15 -0.97 -3.85
C GLU A 33 -13.30 -2.17 -3.43
N ALA A 34 -13.19 -3.20 -4.29
CA ALA A 34 -12.37 -4.37 -4.00
C ALA A 34 -10.87 -4.04 -3.86
N THR A 35 -10.38 -3.01 -4.56
CA THR A 35 -8.99 -2.54 -4.43
C THR A 35 -8.76 -1.83 -3.11
N VAL A 36 -9.68 -0.96 -2.71
CA VAL A 36 -9.65 -0.24 -1.43
C VAL A 36 -9.71 -1.22 -0.26
N ASP A 37 -10.66 -2.15 -0.28
CA ASP A 37 -10.81 -3.17 0.77
C ASP A 37 -9.57 -4.06 0.87
N LEU A 38 -9.01 -4.47 -0.27
CA LEU A 38 -7.79 -5.27 -0.32
C LEU A 38 -6.59 -4.52 0.29
N VAL A 39 -6.44 -3.23 0.00
CA VAL A 39 -5.36 -2.41 0.58
C VAL A 39 -5.60 -2.20 2.08
N ALA A 40 -6.83 -1.94 2.51
CA ALA A 40 -7.18 -1.80 3.91
C ALA A 40 -6.87 -3.07 4.71
N GLU A 41 -7.16 -4.24 4.14
CA GLU A 41 -6.79 -5.54 4.71
C GLU A 41 -5.27 -5.71 4.80
N ALA A 42 -4.54 -5.39 3.72
CA ALA A 42 -3.07 -5.50 3.72
C ALA A 42 -2.42 -4.60 4.78
N VAL A 43 -2.93 -3.38 4.96
CA VAL A 43 -2.49 -2.45 6.02
C VAL A 43 -2.86 -2.97 7.40
N GLY A 44 -4.07 -3.50 7.57
CA GLY A 44 -4.53 -4.13 8.83
C GLY A 44 -3.71 -5.37 9.22
N ASN A 45 -3.09 -6.03 8.25
CA ASN A 45 -2.21 -7.18 8.45
C ASN A 45 -0.74 -6.82 8.74
N LEU A 46 -0.40 -5.53 8.90
CA LEU A 46 0.93 -5.13 9.38
C LEU A 46 1.15 -5.63 10.82
N PRO A 47 2.37 -6.11 11.17
CA PRO A 47 2.67 -6.58 12.52
C PRO A 47 2.38 -5.54 13.62
N GLU A 48 2.65 -4.27 13.32
CA GLU A 48 2.30 -3.12 14.15
C GLU A 48 1.85 -1.98 13.21
N PRO A 49 0.52 -1.76 13.06
CA PRO A 49 0.00 -0.73 12.16
C PRO A 49 0.43 0.68 12.61
N PRO A 50 1.21 1.41 11.80
CA PRO A 50 1.66 2.76 12.16
C PRO A 50 0.53 3.78 11.97
N ALA A 51 0.61 4.90 12.70
CA ALA A 51 -0.27 6.05 12.49
C ALA A 51 0.22 6.99 11.36
N CYS A 52 1.16 6.54 10.54
CA CYS A 52 1.68 7.32 9.41
C CYS A 52 0.72 7.27 8.21
N PRO A 53 0.84 8.20 7.26
CA PRO A 53 0.02 8.15 6.05
C PRO A 53 0.23 6.86 5.26
N ILE A 54 -0.85 6.35 4.68
CA ILE A 54 -0.79 5.38 3.59
C ILE A 54 -0.38 6.14 2.33
N VAL A 55 0.62 5.62 1.63
CA VAL A 55 1.16 6.22 0.41
C VAL A 55 1.04 5.23 -0.75
N SER A 56 0.58 5.72 -1.89
CA SER A 56 0.38 4.92 -3.11
C SER A 56 0.84 5.67 -4.35
N GLU A 57 1.06 4.95 -5.46
CA GLU A 57 1.23 5.59 -6.77
C GLU A 57 -0.12 6.00 -7.39
N HIS A 58 -0.07 7.02 -8.25
CA HIS A 58 -1.20 7.40 -9.10
C HIS A 58 -1.57 6.22 -10.01
N GLY A 59 -2.86 6.04 -10.26
CA GLY A 59 -3.39 4.96 -11.08
C GLY A 59 -3.71 3.67 -10.31
N GLU A 60 -3.17 3.45 -9.10
CA GLU A 60 -3.51 2.28 -8.28
C GLU A 60 -4.99 2.23 -7.90
N PHE A 61 -5.60 3.41 -7.74
CA PHE A 61 -7.03 3.58 -7.45
C PHE A 61 -7.79 4.19 -8.63
N TYR A 62 -7.47 3.77 -9.87
CA TYR A 62 -8.21 4.18 -11.07
C TYR A 62 -8.26 5.71 -11.29
N GLU A 63 -7.16 6.40 -11.00
CA GLU A 63 -7.02 7.87 -11.11
C GLU A 63 -7.95 8.68 -10.18
N GLU A 64 -8.55 8.06 -9.16
CA GLU A 64 -9.39 8.76 -8.21
C GLU A 64 -8.59 9.76 -7.34
N PRO A 65 -9.17 10.90 -6.95
CA PRO A 65 -8.51 11.87 -6.07
C PRO A 65 -8.17 11.27 -4.70
N ALA A 66 -7.03 11.67 -4.12
CA ALA A 66 -6.57 11.18 -2.82
C ALA A 66 -7.59 11.45 -1.71
N GLU A 67 -8.31 12.57 -1.78
CA GLU A 67 -9.33 12.97 -0.82
C GLU A 67 -10.51 11.98 -0.83
N ARG A 68 -10.85 11.41 -1.99
CA ARG A 68 -11.92 10.42 -2.10
C ARG A 68 -11.47 9.09 -1.53
N ILE A 69 -10.26 8.66 -1.85
CA ILE A 69 -9.68 7.39 -1.39
C ILE A 69 -9.42 7.42 0.12
N GLY A 70 -8.95 8.56 0.64
CA GLY A 70 -8.68 8.74 2.06
C GLY A 70 -9.90 8.61 2.97
N LEU A 71 -11.13 8.75 2.45
CA LEU A 71 -12.35 8.50 3.23
C LEU A 71 -12.48 7.04 3.69
N SER A 72 -11.76 6.12 3.05
CA SER A 72 -11.82 4.68 3.32
C SER A 72 -10.75 4.18 4.29
N PHE A 73 -9.85 5.04 4.77
CA PHE A 73 -8.72 4.66 5.61
C PHE A 73 -8.73 5.39 6.97
N GLN A 74 -8.11 4.76 7.97
CA GLN A 74 -7.83 5.35 9.30
C GLN A 74 -6.32 5.24 9.62
N PRO A 75 -5.46 5.55 8.66
CA PRO A 75 -4.65 6.78 8.69
C PRO A 75 -4.93 7.70 7.48
N GLU A 76 -4.26 8.85 7.41
CA GLU A 76 -4.29 9.71 6.21
C GLU A 76 -3.84 8.94 4.96
N PHE A 77 -4.41 9.27 3.80
CA PHE A 77 -3.99 8.73 2.51
C PHE A 77 -3.45 9.85 1.63
N LYS A 78 -2.35 9.58 0.93
CA LYS A 78 -1.81 10.47 -0.10
C LYS A 78 -1.13 9.72 -1.23
N TYR A 79 -0.94 10.40 -2.35
CA TYR A 79 -0.06 9.92 -3.41
C TYR A 79 1.40 10.29 -3.13
N VAL A 80 2.33 9.56 -3.76
CA VAL A 80 3.79 9.76 -3.61
C VAL A 80 4.21 11.20 -3.89
N GLU A 81 4.97 11.79 -2.97
CA GLU A 81 5.52 13.16 -3.05
C GLU A 81 7.07 13.19 -3.00
N SER A 82 7.70 12.13 -2.49
CA SER A 82 9.17 12.03 -2.33
C SER A 82 9.77 10.77 -2.95
N ILE A 83 11.11 10.73 -3.06
CA ILE A 83 11.83 9.55 -3.58
C ILE A 83 11.72 8.39 -2.59
N GLY A 84 11.89 8.64 -1.29
CA GLY A 84 11.77 7.59 -0.27
C GLY A 84 10.38 6.93 -0.23
N GLU A 85 9.32 7.72 -0.42
CA GLU A 85 7.96 7.20 -0.57
C GLU A 85 7.82 6.34 -1.84
N ARG A 86 8.34 6.81 -2.98
CA ARG A 86 8.32 6.04 -4.23
C ARG A 86 9.05 4.70 -4.07
N GLU A 87 10.23 4.70 -3.47
CA GLU A 87 10.98 3.48 -3.21
C GLU A 87 10.21 2.52 -2.30
N THR A 88 9.46 3.05 -1.33
CA THR A 88 8.62 2.24 -0.43
C THR A 88 7.46 1.61 -1.18
N VAL A 89 6.79 2.35 -2.06
CA VAL A 89 5.73 1.80 -2.92
C VAL A 89 6.30 0.72 -3.86
N GLN A 90 7.47 0.95 -4.45
CA GLN A 90 8.13 -0.07 -5.28
C GLN A 90 8.49 -1.33 -4.47
N ALA A 91 8.92 -1.19 -3.23
CA ALA A 91 9.16 -2.33 -2.34
C ALA A 91 7.86 -3.11 -2.08
N ALA A 92 6.74 -2.41 -1.88
CA ALA A 92 5.42 -3.02 -1.73
C ALA A 92 4.99 -3.76 -3.01
N HIS A 93 5.18 -3.18 -4.19
CA HIS A 93 4.91 -3.86 -5.47
C HIS A 93 5.72 -5.13 -5.62
N HIS A 94 7.03 -5.09 -5.38
CA HIS A 94 7.89 -6.28 -5.46
C HIS A 94 7.43 -7.36 -4.46
N ALA A 95 7.09 -6.98 -3.24
CA ALA A 95 6.57 -7.89 -2.24
C ALA A 95 5.25 -8.53 -2.69
N ALA A 96 4.30 -7.75 -3.23
CA ALA A 96 3.03 -8.24 -3.74
C ALA A 96 3.22 -9.20 -4.92
N TYR A 97 4.11 -8.88 -5.87
CA TYR A 97 4.44 -9.78 -6.98
C TYR A 97 5.07 -11.09 -6.51
N ALA A 98 5.97 -11.06 -5.53
CA ALA A 98 6.56 -12.25 -4.95
C ALA A 98 5.51 -13.11 -4.22
N ALA A 99 4.68 -12.49 -3.39
CA ALA A 99 3.59 -13.15 -2.67
C ALA A 99 2.56 -13.77 -3.63
N ARG A 100 2.27 -13.09 -4.75
CA ARG A 100 1.39 -13.62 -5.80
C ARG A 100 1.86 -14.97 -6.32
N GLY A 101 3.17 -15.18 -6.50
CA GLY A 101 3.71 -16.48 -6.96
C GLY A 101 3.61 -17.61 -5.93
N LEU A 102 3.33 -17.30 -4.66
CA LEU A 102 3.11 -18.28 -3.60
C LEU A 102 1.62 -18.55 -3.36
N LEU A 103 0.77 -17.53 -3.57
CA LEU A 103 -0.66 -17.57 -3.27
C LEU A 103 -1.53 -17.98 -4.46
N LEU A 104 -1.04 -17.83 -5.69
CA LEU A 104 -1.73 -18.15 -6.95
C LEU A 104 -0.89 -19.07 -7.83
#